data_AF-A0A4V3FTN3-F1
#
_entry.id   AF-A0A4V3FTN3-F1
#
_cell.length_a   1.000
_cell.length_b   1.000
_cell.length_c   1.000
_cell.angle_alpha   90.00
_cell.angle_beta   90.00
_cell.angle_gamma   90.00
#
_symmetry.space_group_name_H-M   'P 1'
#
loop_
_entity.id
_entity.type
_entity.pdbx_description
1 polymer ?
#
loop_
_entity_poly.entity_id
_entity_poly.type
_entity_poly.pdbx_seq_one_letter_code
_entity_poly.pdbx_strand_id
1 'polypeptide(L)'
;MLAGRTEIGMVGDDLLVADGVGGPRVLLLAGRSWLVTSIDWQRRRCQVEPTDLPGKAKWGGRNGGVSFELARGMRDFLGGSDPQGITLTRRAISAIAELRSDHGANITVDATVIRQADDETRWWTWAGTAANRCLAVSLPELVDRQQRIGDRSLRLRSGLTVKEIQTALDDEVRLRLPSVDRNALSGLKFSVALPPALAERTVAERLADMSSASAVLMEKRVFMRSS
;
A
#
# COMPACT_ATOMS: atom_id res chain seq x y z
N MET A 1 -8.52 -5.51 -19.11
CA MET A 1 -9.84 -4.95 -18.77
C MET A 1 -10.65 -4.83 -20.02
N LEU A 2 -11.90 -5.26 -19.97
CA LEU A 2 -12.83 -5.27 -21.09
C LEU A 2 -14.07 -4.45 -20.75
N ALA A 3 -14.44 -3.51 -21.61
CA ALA A 3 -15.75 -2.88 -21.62
C ALA A 3 -16.54 -3.45 -22.80
N GLY A 4 -17.55 -4.27 -22.50
CA GLY A 4 -18.19 -5.10 -23.53
C GLY A 4 -17.17 -6.05 -24.17
N ARG A 5 -16.86 -5.81 -25.45
CA ARG A 5 -15.86 -6.58 -26.24
C ARG A 5 -14.53 -5.84 -26.44
N THR A 6 -14.42 -4.60 -25.96
CA THR A 6 -13.29 -3.71 -26.22
C THR A 6 -12.28 -3.78 -25.09
N GLU A 7 -11.01 -4.03 -25.42
CA GLU A 7 -9.91 -3.94 -24.46
C GLU A 7 -9.54 -2.48 -24.19
N ILE A 8 -9.53 -2.11 -22.91
CA ILE A 8 -9.31 -0.72 -22.46
C ILE A 8 -7.98 -0.57 -21.71
N GLY A 9 -7.43 -1.62 -21.11
CA GLY A 9 -6.10 -1.62 -20.47
C GLY A 9 -5.87 -2.75 -19.46
N MET A 10 -4.77 -2.72 -18.73
CA MET A 10 -4.38 -3.76 -17.74
C MET A 10 -4.41 -3.23 -16.29
N VAL A 11 -4.48 -4.13 -15.31
CA VAL A 11 -4.37 -3.84 -13.86
C VAL A 11 -3.40 -4.86 -13.25
N GLY A 12 -2.70 -4.48 -12.18
CA GLY A 12 -1.71 -5.32 -11.51
C GLY A 12 -2.31 -6.28 -10.46
N ASP A 13 -1.40 -6.93 -9.73
CA ASP A 13 -1.71 -7.93 -8.69
C ASP A 13 -2.38 -7.33 -7.44
N ASP A 14 -2.56 -6.00 -7.40
CA ASP A 14 -3.34 -5.33 -6.35
C ASP A 14 -4.80 -5.77 -6.34
N LEU A 15 -5.31 -6.32 -7.45
CA LEU A 15 -6.64 -6.96 -7.49
C LEU A 15 -6.69 -8.29 -6.72
N LEU A 16 -5.56 -8.96 -6.48
CA LEU A 16 -5.52 -10.24 -5.77
C LEU A 16 -5.75 -10.08 -4.26
N VAL A 17 -5.59 -8.86 -3.73
CA VAL A 17 -5.84 -8.54 -2.33
C VAL A 17 -7.33 -8.34 -2.16
N ALA A 18 -7.92 -8.97 -1.14
CA ALA A 18 -9.30 -8.68 -0.80
C ALA A 18 -9.41 -7.21 -0.36
N ASP A 19 -10.20 -6.41 -1.08
CA ASP A 19 -10.56 -5.08 -0.62
C ASP A 19 -11.34 -5.24 0.70
N GLY A 20 -10.79 -4.75 1.80
CA GLY A 20 -11.44 -4.80 3.13
C GLY A 20 -12.65 -3.88 3.27
N VAL A 21 -12.96 -3.10 2.24
CA VAL A 21 -14.12 -2.21 2.17
C VAL A 21 -15.14 -2.89 1.26
N GLY A 22 -16.21 -3.45 1.85
CA GLY A 22 -17.30 -4.11 1.12
C GLY A 22 -18.09 -3.14 0.25
N GLY A 23 -17.50 -2.71 -0.87
CA GLY A 23 -18.06 -1.76 -1.81
C GLY A 23 -17.64 -2.01 -3.26
N PRO A 24 -18.31 -1.35 -4.22
CA PRO A 24 -18.02 -1.52 -5.64
C PRO A 24 -16.58 -1.13 -5.98
N ARG A 25 -15.85 -2.02 -6.67
CA ARG A 25 -14.48 -1.73 -7.13
C ARG A 25 -14.54 -0.81 -8.35
N VAL A 26 -14.11 0.44 -8.23
CA VAL A 26 -14.09 1.40 -9.35
C VAL A 26 -12.65 1.77 -9.74
N LEU A 27 -12.34 1.63 -11.02
CA LEU A 27 -11.03 1.87 -11.63
C LEU A 27 -11.11 3.10 -12.52
N LEU A 28 -10.18 4.05 -12.42
CA LEU A 28 -10.08 5.15 -13.37
C LEU A 28 -8.98 4.85 -14.40
N LEU A 29 -9.35 4.89 -15.67
CA LEU A 29 -8.49 4.58 -16.80
C LEU A 29 -8.89 5.45 -18.00
N ALA A 30 -7.89 6.04 -18.67
CA ALA A 30 -8.10 6.95 -19.80
C ALA A 30 -9.09 8.09 -19.49
N GLY A 31 -9.04 8.63 -18.26
CA GLY A 31 -9.91 9.73 -17.82
C GLY A 31 -11.37 9.36 -17.56
N ARG A 32 -11.72 8.06 -17.56
CA ARG A 32 -13.08 7.56 -17.28
C ARG A 32 -13.07 6.59 -16.11
N SER A 33 -14.14 6.60 -15.31
CA SER A 33 -14.34 5.67 -14.20
C SER A 33 -15.05 4.41 -14.69
N TRP A 34 -14.57 3.27 -14.23
CA TRP A 34 -14.95 1.94 -14.67
C TRP A 34 -15.29 1.09 -13.44
N LEU A 35 -16.56 0.74 -13.28
CA LEU A 35 -17.01 -0.19 -12.26
C LEU A 35 -16.62 -1.62 -12.67
N VAL A 36 -15.89 -2.32 -11.83
CA VAL A 36 -15.59 -3.75 -12.02
C VAL A 36 -16.85 -4.54 -11.71
N THR A 37 -17.44 -5.13 -12.74
CA THR A 37 -18.66 -5.95 -12.63
C THR A 37 -18.34 -7.42 -12.42
N SER A 38 -17.26 -7.91 -13.04
CA SER A 38 -16.77 -9.27 -12.81
C SER A 38 -15.28 -9.40 -13.13
N ILE A 39 -14.63 -10.38 -12.52
CA ILE A 39 -13.25 -10.74 -12.83
C ILE A 39 -13.21 -12.24 -13.16
N ASP A 40 -12.93 -12.55 -14.43
CA ASP A 40 -12.57 -13.89 -14.90
C ASP A 40 -11.06 -14.07 -14.68
N TRP A 41 -10.74 -14.68 -13.55
CA TRP A 41 -9.36 -14.90 -13.14
C TRP A 41 -8.65 -15.92 -14.03
N GLN A 42 -9.33 -16.98 -14.48
CA GLN A 42 -8.75 -17.99 -15.37
C GLN A 42 -8.23 -17.38 -16.67
N ARG A 43 -9.00 -16.46 -17.26
CA ARG A 43 -8.61 -15.75 -18.49
C ARG A 43 -7.88 -14.44 -18.23
N ARG A 44 -7.64 -14.09 -16.96
CA ARG A 44 -7.07 -12.80 -16.52
C ARG A 44 -7.80 -11.60 -17.11
N ARG A 45 -9.14 -11.66 -17.15
CA ARG A 45 -10.02 -10.64 -17.71
C ARG A 45 -10.85 -10.00 -16.61
N CYS A 46 -10.78 -8.69 -16.53
CA CYS A 46 -11.67 -7.90 -15.67
C CYS A 46 -12.71 -7.23 -16.57
N GLN A 47 -13.99 -7.57 -16.39
CA GLN A 47 -15.11 -6.92 -17.04
C GLN A 47 -15.45 -5.66 -16.27
N VAL A 48 -15.64 -4.56 -16.99
CA VAL A 48 -15.98 -3.28 -16.41
C VAL A 48 -17.09 -2.58 -17.19
N GLU A 49 -17.84 -1.75 -16.49
CA GLU A 49 -18.86 -0.87 -17.06
C GLU A 49 -18.54 0.60 -16.72
N PRO A 50 -18.87 1.56 -17.59
CA PRO A 50 -18.75 2.97 -17.26
C PRO A 50 -19.55 3.30 -15.99
N THR A 51 -19.03 4.16 -15.14
CA THR A 51 -19.75 4.62 -13.95
C THR A 51 -19.45 6.08 -13.64
N ASP A 52 -20.41 6.78 -13.05
CA ASP A 52 -20.22 8.12 -12.50
C ASP A 52 -19.69 8.09 -11.07
N LEU A 53 -19.56 6.89 -10.46
CA LEU A 53 -18.85 6.74 -9.20
C LEU A 53 -17.40 7.21 -9.37
N PRO A 54 -16.84 7.95 -8.40
CA PRO A 54 -15.47 8.42 -8.48
C PRO A 54 -14.51 7.23 -8.52
N GLY A 55 -13.97 6.96 -9.71
CA GLY A 55 -12.93 5.97 -9.92
C GLY A 55 -11.57 6.50 -9.48
N LYS A 56 -10.74 5.63 -8.91
CA LYS A 56 -9.35 5.97 -8.57
C LYS A 56 -8.42 5.49 -9.66
N ALA A 57 -7.50 6.35 -10.11
CA ALA A 57 -6.59 6.06 -11.22
C ALA A 57 -5.82 4.77 -10.96
N LYS A 58 -6.02 3.74 -11.78
CA LYS A 58 -5.24 2.50 -11.71
C LYS A 58 -4.50 2.34 -13.04
N TRP A 59 -3.25 2.80 -13.06
CA TRP A 59 -2.35 2.56 -14.18
C TRP A 59 -1.82 1.13 -14.07
N GLY A 60 -2.07 0.32 -15.10
CA GLY A 60 -1.56 -1.03 -15.26
C GLY A 60 -0.05 -1.08 -15.46
N GLY A 61 0.70 -0.77 -14.41
CA GLY A 61 2.11 -1.13 -14.30
C GLY A 61 2.25 -2.47 -13.58
N ARG A 62 3.28 -3.23 -13.91
CA ARG A 62 3.71 -4.45 -13.20
C ARG A 62 4.31 -4.09 -11.83
N ASN A 63 3.55 -3.42 -10.97
CA ASN A 63 4.08 -2.95 -9.69
C ASN A 63 3.25 -3.55 -8.56
N GLY A 64 3.72 -4.67 -8.01
CA GLY A 64 3.26 -5.24 -6.73
C GLY A 64 3.53 -4.35 -5.52
N GLY A 65 3.51 -3.03 -5.70
CA GLY A 65 3.99 -2.03 -4.76
C GLY A 65 5.49 -1.72 -4.90
N VAL A 66 5.95 -0.82 -4.04
CA VAL A 66 7.38 -0.50 -3.84
C VAL A 66 7.91 -1.47 -2.78
N SER A 67 9.11 -2.02 -2.97
CA SER A 67 9.76 -2.88 -1.96
C SER A 67 10.19 -2.09 -0.74
N PHE A 68 10.54 -2.79 0.34
CA PHE A 68 11.08 -2.15 1.54
C PHE A 68 12.35 -1.33 1.20
N GLU A 69 13.33 -1.93 0.52
CA GLU A 69 14.60 -1.29 0.19
C GLU A 69 14.42 -0.04 -0.65
N LEU A 70 13.50 -0.07 -1.63
CA LEU A 70 13.22 1.07 -2.47
C LEU A 70 12.49 2.18 -1.68
N ALA A 71 11.55 1.83 -0.80
CA ALA A 71 10.89 2.80 0.05
C ALA A 71 11.87 3.46 1.04
N ARG A 72 12.82 2.68 1.60
CA ARG A 72 13.91 3.21 2.45
C ARG A 72 14.85 4.10 1.65
N GLY A 73 15.25 3.69 0.45
CA GLY A 73 16.06 4.53 -0.43
C GLY A 73 15.38 5.86 -0.79
N MET A 74 14.06 5.85 -1.04
CA MET A 74 13.29 7.10 -1.20
C MET A 74 13.31 7.95 0.06
N ARG A 75 13.08 7.34 1.24
CA ARG A 75 13.13 8.05 2.53
C ARG A 75 14.48 8.70 2.75
N ASP A 76 15.56 7.96 2.56
CA ASP A 76 16.92 8.42 2.85
C ASP A 76 17.33 9.53 1.86
N PHE A 77 16.97 9.38 0.58
CA PHE A 77 17.21 10.39 -0.44
C PHE A 77 16.44 11.69 -0.17
N LEU A 78 15.15 11.58 0.19
CA LEU A 78 14.34 12.74 0.58
C LEU A 78 14.78 13.32 1.94
N GLY A 79 15.37 12.51 2.80
CA GLY A 79 16.01 12.92 4.06
C GLY A 79 17.37 13.59 3.90
N GLY A 80 17.86 13.76 2.67
CA GLY A 80 19.10 14.48 2.38
C GLY A 80 20.32 13.60 2.04
N SER A 81 20.16 12.28 1.95
CA SER A 81 21.24 11.38 1.54
C SER A 81 21.36 11.35 0.01
N ASP A 82 22.07 12.34 -0.57
CA ASP A 82 22.31 12.42 -2.01
C ASP A 82 23.30 11.32 -2.48
N PRO A 83 23.00 10.54 -3.54
CA PRO A 83 23.89 9.48 -3.98
C PRO A 83 25.12 10.07 -4.66
N GLN A 84 26.27 9.49 -4.40
CA GLN A 84 27.53 9.94 -4.99
C GLN A 84 27.65 9.49 -6.45
N GLY A 85 28.33 10.30 -7.27
CA GLY A 85 28.67 9.94 -8.65
C GLY A 85 27.55 10.09 -9.67
N ILE A 86 26.43 10.73 -9.32
CA ILE A 86 25.36 11.06 -10.27
C ILE A 86 25.23 12.56 -10.48
N THR A 87 25.15 12.98 -11.75
CA THR A 87 24.87 14.36 -12.13
C THR A 87 23.38 14.52 -12.40
N LEU A 88 22.69 15.31 -11.58
CA LEU A 88 21.28 15.61 -11.76
C LEU A 88 21.08 16.80 -12.70
N THR A 89 20.10 16.69 -13.59
CA THR A 89 19.65 17.83 -14.41
C THR A 89 18.99 18.90 -13.53
N ARG A 90 18.98 20.16 -13.98
CA ARG A 90 18.32 21.27 -13.25
C ARG A 90 16.85 20.97 -12.91
N ARG A 91 16.09 20.41 -13.86
CA ARG A 91 14.68 20.02 -13.64
C ARG A 91 14.53 18.94 -12.56
N ALA A 92 15.47 18.01 -12.47
CA ALA A 92 15.44 16.96 -11.45
C ALA A 92 15.72 17.55 -10.06
N ILE A 93 16.72 18.44 -9.95
CA ILE A 93 17.04 19.15 -8.71
C ILE A 93 15.81 19.93 -8.20
N SER A 94 15.13 20.68 -9.07
CA SER A 94 13.91 21.41 -8.70
C SER A 94 12.80 20.48 -8.20
N ALA A 95 12.49 19.41 -8.93
CA ALA A 95 11.47 18.44 -8.51
C ALA A 95 11.82 17.75 -7.18
N ILE A 96 13.10 17.46 -6.94
CA ILE A 96 13.56 16.86 -5.68
C ILE A 96 13.43 17.87 -4.53
N ALA A 97 13.77 19.15 -4.75
CA ALA A 97 13.61 20.19 -3.75
C ALA A 97 12.15 20.35 -3.32
N GLU A 98 11.21 20.30 -4.27
CA GLU A 98 9.77 20.28 -3.99
C GLU A 98 9.38 19.06 -3.14
N LEU A 99 9.80 17.85 -3.55
CA LEU A 99 9.52 16.63 -2.79
C LEU A 99 10.12 16.64 -1.37
N ARG A 100 11.32 17.21 -1.21
CA ARG A 100 11.95 17.39 0.11
C ARG A 100 11.18 18.38 0.98
N SER A 101 10.65 19.45 0.39
CA SER A 101 9.76 20.39 1.08
C SER A 101 8.48 19.71 1.54
N ASP A 102 7.84 18.93 0.67
CA ASP A 102 6.56 18.27 0.95
C ASP A 102 6.68 17.13 1.98
N HIS A 103 7.78 16.36 1.91
CA HIS A 103 7.96 15.15 2.71
C HIS A 103 8.93 15.30 3.88
N GLY A 104 9.77 16.33 3.93
CA GLY A 104 10.85 16.45 4.91
C GLY A 104 10.38 16.40 6.35
N ALA A 105 9.23 17.04 6.65
CA ALA A 105 8.62 17.00 7.98
C ALA A 105 8.11 15.61 8.41
N ASN A 106 8.08 14.63 7.50
CA ASN A 106 7.60 13.28 7.73
C ASN A 106 8.74 12.24 7.75
N ILE A 107 10.00 12.70 7.77
CA ILE A 107 11.20 11.87 7.68
C ILE A 107 12.13 12.19 8.85
N THR A 108 12.68 11.15 9.46
CA THR A 108 13.82 11.25 10.36
C THR A 108 14.81 10.14 10.02
N VAL A 109 16.09 10.34 10.33
CA VAL A 109 17.17 9.40 9.95
C VAL A 109 17.03 8.07 10.70
N ASP A 110 16.69 8.10 11.99
CA ASP A 110 16.77 6.93 12.89
C ASP A 110 15.42 6.46 13.45
N ALA A 111 14.30 6.97 12.93
CA ALA A 111 12.97 6.64 13.42
C ALA A 111 11.89 6.72 12.33
N THR A 112 10.77 6.05 12.60
CA THR A 112 9.52 6.30 11.89
C THR A 112 8.76 7.46 12.55
N VAL A 113 8.01 8.20 11.75
CA VAL A 113 7.31 9.40 12.21
C VAL A 113 5.82 9.11 12.36
N ILE A 114 5.24 9.43 13.51
CA ILE A 114 3.79 9.44 13.69
C ILE A 114 3.36 10.90 13.79
N ARG A 115 2.69 11.38 12.76
CA ARG A 115 2.26 12.78 12.66
C ARG A 115 0.77 12.90 12.93
N GLN A 116 0.43 13.74 13.90
CA GLN A 116 -0.96 14.08 14.23
C GLN A 116 -1.30 15.46 13.68
N ALA A 117 -2.26 15.52 12.77
CA ALA A 117 -2.97 16.73 12.37
C ALA A 117 -4.40 16.70 12.95
N ASP A 118 -5.14 17.80 12.83
CA ASP A 118 -6.48 17.93 13.39
C ASP A 118 -7.48 16.92 12.82
N ASP A 119 -7.33 16.56 11.54
CA ASP A 119 -8.22 15.68 10.79
C ASP A 119 -7.65 14.29 10.51
N GLU A 120 -6.31 14.16 10.47
CA GLU A 120 -5.63 12.91 10.13
C GLU A 120 -4.43 12.63 11.04
N THR A 121 -4.36 11.40 11.54
CA THR A 121 -3.11 10.86 12.12
C THR A 121 -2.51 9.84 11.17
N ARG A 122 -1.21 9.97 10.89
CA ARG A 122 -0.50 9.13 9.92
C ARG A 122 0.83 8.64 10.48
N TRP A 123 1.08 7.34 10.34
CA TRP A 123 2.36 6.70 10.61
C TRP A 123 3.16 6.56 9.31
N TRP A 124 4.25 7.30 9.19
CA TRP A 124 5.20 7.27 8.08
C TRP A 124 6.24 6.17 8.28
N THR A 125 5.87 4.98 7.81
CA THR A 125 6.64 3.74 7.97
C THR A 125 7.79 3.59 6.96
N TRP A 126 7.61 4.10 5.73
CA TRP A 126 8.51 3.85 4.60
C TRP A 126 8.87 2.37 4.43
N ALA A 127 7.90 1.49 4.65
CA ALA A 127 8.11 0.04 4.72
C ALA A 127 7.97 -0.68 3.38
N GLY A 128 7.55 0.02 2.32
CA GLY A 128 7.08 -0.63 1.12
C GLY A 128 5.67 -1.20 1.29
N THR A 129 5.06 -1.60 0.17
CA THR A 129 3.63 -1.91 0.15
C THR A 129 3.29 -3.24 0.83
N ALA A 130 4.11 -4.27 0.65
CA ALA A 130 3.87 -5.60 1.22
C ALA A 130 3.98 -5.60 2.76
N ALA A 131 4.98 -4.92 3.31
CA ALA A 131 5.17 -4.78 4.74
C ALA A 131 4.05 -3.95 5.37
N ASN A 132 3.69 -2.81 4.76
CA ASN A 132 2.56 -2.00 5.23
C ASN A 132 1.24 -2.78 5.21
N ARG A 133 1.06 -3.73 4.28
CA ARG A 133 -0.11 -4.59 4.25
C ARG A 133 -0.11 -5.52 5.46
N CYS A 134 1.02 -6.14 5.77
CA CYS A 134 1.17 -6.97 6.96
C CYS A 134 0.88 -6.16 8.23
N LEU A 135 1.44 -4.97 8.37
CA LEU A 135 1.17 -4.07 9.50
C LEU A 135 -0.32 -3.74 9.61
N ALA A 136 -0.96 -3.33 8.51
CA ALA A 136 -2.37 -2.97 8.50
C ALA A 136 -3.30 -4.12 8.91
N VAL A 137 -3.04 -5.34 8.42
CA VAL A 137 -3.85 -6.49 8.82
C VAL A 137 -3.50 -6.95 10.24
N SER A 138 -2.32 -6.63 10.78
CA SER A 138 -1.89 -7.03 12.13
C SER A 138 -2.39 -6.06 13.20
N LEU A 139 -2.63 -4.80 12.85
CA LEU A 139 -2.98 -3.72 13.77
C LEU A 139 -4.36 -3.11 13.44
N PRO A 140 -5.44 -3.91 13.41
CA PRO A 140 -6.71 -3.47 12.86
C PRO A 140 -7.46 -2.47 13.78
N GLU A 141 -7.07 -2.40 15.06
CA GLU A 141 -7.60 -1.41 16.01
C GLU A 141 -6.89 -0.06 15.96
N LEU A 142 -5.71 -0.02 15.32
CA LEU A 142 -4.88 1.17 15.19
C LEU A 142 -4.97 1.76 13.77
N VAL A 143 -4.89 0.90 12.76
CA VAL A 143 -4.83 1.28 11.34
C VAL A 143 -6.24 1.39 10.76
N ASP A 144 -6.52 2.49 10.05
CA ASP A 144 -7.82 2.68 9.39
C ASP A 144 -8.03 1.61 8.31
N ARG A 145 -9.11 0.82 8.44
CA ARG A 145 -9.46 -0.25 7.49
C ARG A 145 -9.98 0.30 6.16
N GLN A 146 -10.44 1.55 6.10
CA GLN A 146 -10.97 2.20 4.92
C GLN A 146 -9.91 3.00 4.14
N GLN A 147 -8.65 2.55 4.18
CA GLN A 147 -7.57 3.16 3.43
C GLN A 147 -7.00 2.23 2.37
N ARG A 148 -6.39 2.82 1.34
CA ARG A 148 -5.50 2.07 0.46
C ARG A 148 -4.13 1.97 1.12
N ILE A 149 -3.59 0.75 1.14
CA ILE A 149 -2.23 0.52 1.62
C ILE A 149 -1.23 0.92 0.54
N GLY A 150 -0.45 1.95 0.83
CA GLY A 150 0.69 2.41 0.03
C GLY A 150 2.03 1.96 0.63
N ASP A 151 3.12 2.48 0.07
CA ASP A 151 4.49 2.15 0.46
C ASP A 151 5.08 3.02 1.58
N ARG A 152 4.60 4.26 1.73
CA ARG A 152 5.24 5.27 2.58
C ARG A 152 4.64 5.39 3.98
N SER A 153 3.35 5.13 4.11
CA SER A 153 2.62 5.42 5.34
C SER A 153 1.33 4.62 5.49
N LEU A 154 0.85 4.59 6.73
CA LEU A 154 -0.44 4.08 7.16
C LEU A 154 -1.22 5.18 7.87
N ARG A 155 -2.46 5.41 7.45
CA ARG A 155 -3.42 6.24 8.18
C ARG A 155 -3.89 5.50 9.43
N LEU A 156 -3.84 6.17 10.57
CA LEU A 156 -4.37 5.63 11.81
C LEU A 156 -5.83 6.05 11.97
N ARG A 157 -6.58 5.34 12.81
CA ARG A 157 -7.97 5.71 13.10
C ARG A 157 -8.02 7.08 13.77
N SER A 158 -9.10 7.82 13.50
CA SER A 158 -9.36 9.11 14.14
C SER A 158 -9.63 8.94 15.63
N GLY A 159 -9.33 9.99 16.40
CA GLY A 159 -9.58 10.04 17.84
C GLY A 159 -8.58 9.28 18.72
N LEU A 160 -7.56 8.63 18.14
CA LEU A 160 -6.53 7.95 18.91
C LEU A 160 -5.57 8.95 19.56
N THR A 161 -5.36 8.78 20.86
CA THR A 161 -4.36 9.50 21.65
C THR A 161 -2.97 8.93 21.41
N VAL A 162 -1.94 9.74 21.69
CA VAL A 162 -0.53 9.29 21.63
C VAL A 162 -0.30 8.04 22.48
N LYS A 163 -0.90 7.98 23.68
CA LYS A 163 -0.77 6.85 24.60
C LYS A 163 -1.40 5.56 24.05
N GLU A 164 -2.57 5.65 23.43
CA GLU A 164 -3.22 4.48 22.81
C GLU A 164 -2.39 3.95 21.63
N ILE A 165 -1.83 4.86 20.82
CA ILE A 165 -0.95 4.50 19.71
C ILE A 165 0.34 3.83 20.21
N GLN A 166 0.97 4.40 21.25
CA GLN A 166 2.16 3.82 21.87
C GLN A 166 1.87 2.43 22.43
N THR A 167 0.83 2.29 23.24
CA THR A 167 0.43 1.00 23.85
C THR A 167 0.22 -0.06 22.77
N ALA A 168 -0.55 0.25 21.72
CA ALA A 168 -0.84 -0.70 20.64
C ALA A 168 0.40 -1.13 19.83
N LEU A 169 1.46 -0.32 19.81
CA LEU A 169 2.70 -0.59 19.08
C LEU A 169 3.82 -1.15 19.98
N ASP A 170 3.74 -0.93 21.30
CA ASP A 170 4.70 -1.45 22.29
C ASP A 170 4.32 -2.85 22.77
N ASP A 171 3.03 -3.20 22.72
CA ASP A 171 2.56 -4.56 22.95
C ASP A 171 3.13 -5.55 21.93
N GLU A 172 3.16 -6.84 22.27
CA GLU A 172 3.63 -7.87 21.35
C GLU A 172 2.70 -7.99 20.13
N VAL A 173 3.07 -7.32 19.04
CA VAL A 173 2.30 -7.34 17.79
C VAL A 173 2.53 -8.65 17.06
N ARG A 174 1.55 -9.54 17.14
CA ARG A 174 1.53 -10.76 16.32
C ARG A 174 1.25 -10.41 14.85
N LEU A 175 2.30 -10.37 14.04
CA LEU A 175 2.16 -10.13 12.60
C LEU A 175 1.29 -11.22 11.94
N ARG A 176 0.51 -10.79 10.94
CA ARG A 176 -0.45 -11.60 10.19
C ARG A 176 -0.24 -11.44 8.70
N LEU A 177 -0.44 -12.54 7.97
CA LEU A 177 -0.46 -12.53 6.52
C LEU A 177 -1.70 -11.78 6.00
N PRO A 178 -1.58 -11.06 4.87
CA PRO A 178 -2.72 -10.38 4.26
C PRO A 178 -3.75 -11.38 3.71
N SER A 179 -5.03 -11.01 3.76
CA SER A 179 -6.10 -11.80 3.15
C SER A 179 -6.05 -11.71 1.63
N VAL A 180 -6.11 -12.85 0.97
CA VAL A 180 -6.19 -12.97 -0.49
C VAL A 180 -7.64 -13.12 -0.90
N ASP A 181 -8.04 -12.45 -1.99
CA ASP A 181 -9.36 -12.67 -2.57
C ASP A 181 -9.44 -14.10 -3.12
N ARG A 182 -10.36 -14.92 -2.58
CA ARG A 182 -10.52 -16.32 -3.00
C ARG A 182 -10.80 -16.45 -4.49
N ASN A 183 -11.52 -15.49 -5.07
CA ASN A 183 -11.80 -15.51 -6.49
C ASN A 183 -10.50 -15.38 -7.29
N ALA A 184 -9.55 -14.59 -6.80
CA ALA A 184 -8.25 -14.36 -7.42
C ALA A 184 -7.37 -15.62 -7.55
N LEU A 185 -7.61 -16.63 -6.70
CA LEU A 185 -6.89 -17.89 -6.73
C LEU A 185 -7.23 -18.74 -7.96
N SER A 186 -8.47 -18.64 -8.45
CA SER A 186 -8.93 -19.44 -9.60
C SER A 186 -8.19 -19.12 -10.91
N GLY A 187 -7.49 -17.98 -10.97
CA GLY A 187 -6.68 -17.55 -12.11
C GLY A 187 -5.19 -17.89 -12.06
N LEU A 188 -4.74 -18.50 -10.96
CA LEU A 188 -3.34 -18.83 -10.78
C LEU A 188 -3.02 -20.18 -11.40
N LYS A 189 -1.91 -20.24 -12.13
CA LYS A 189 -1.37 -21.54 -12.59
C LYS A 189 -1.11 -22.40 -11.35
N PHE A 190 -1.52 -23.66 -11.40
CA PHE A 190 -1.40 -24.66 -10.32
C PHE A 190 -2.31 -24.48 -9.09
N SER A 191 -3.22 -23.50 -9.03
CA SER A 191 -4.18 -23.42 -7.90
C SER A 191 -5.15 -24.59 -7.86
N VAL A 192 -5.48 -25.19 -9.02
CA VAL A 192 -6.29 -26.42 -9.12
C VAL A 192 -5.55 -27.65 -8.57
N ALA A 193 -4.22 -27.60 -8.47
CA ALA A 193 -3.39 -28.69 -7.97
C ALA A 193 -3.12 -28.60 -6.45
N LEU A 194 -3.61 -27.56 -5.77
CA LEU A 194 -3.46 -27.36 -4.33
C LEU A 194 -4.84 -27.26 -3.66
N PRO A 195 -5.01 -27.82 -2.45
CA PRO A 195 -6.15 -27.48 -1.59
C PRO A 195 -6.31 -25.95 -1.47
N PRO A 196 -7.54 -25.40 -1.50
CA PRO A 196 -7.77 -23.95 -1.51
C PRO A 196 -7.04 -23.18 -0.40
N ALA A 197 -6.99 -23.74 0.81
CA ALA A 197 -6.29 -23.14 1.94
C ALA A 197 -4.76 -23.00 1.72
N LEU A 198 -4.14 -23.95 1.01
CA LEU A 198 -2.71 -23.88 0.67
C LEU A 198 -2.48 -22.86 -0.45
N ALA A 199 -3.36 -22.80 -1.45
CA ALA A 199 -3.29 -21.78 -2.49
C ALA A 199 -3.44 -20.36 -1.89
N GLU A 200 -4.42 -20.15 -1.00
CA GLU A 200 -4.60 -18.90 -0.24
C GLU A 200 -3.31 -18.50 0.47
N ARG A 201 -2.76 -19.42 1.25
CA ARG A 201 -1.57 -19.17 2.05
C ARG A 201 -0.35 -18.86 1.20
N THR A 202 -0.09 -19.62 0.12
CA THR A 202 1.05 -19.37 -0.78
C THR A 202 0.98 -17.98 -1.41
N VAL A 203 -0.21 -17.53 -1.81
CA VAL A 203 -0.39 -16.20 -2.38
C VAL A 203 -0.25 -15.13 -1.31
N ALA A 204 -0.80 -15.35 -0.12
CA ALA A 204 -0.66 -14.44 1.01
C ALA A 204 0.81 -14.24 1.38
N GLU A 205 1.60 -15.32 1.42
CA GLU A 205 3.05 -15.29 1.67
C GLU A 205 3.81 -14.52 0.58
N ARG A 206 3.46 -14.68 -0.71
CA ARG A 206 4.06 -13.91 -1.82
C ARG A 206 3.73 -12.42 -1.78
N LEU A 207 2.58 -12.08 -1.22
CA LEU A 207 2.09 -10.71 -1.12
C LEU A 207 2.49 -10.04 0.21
N ALA A 208 3.16 -10.78 1.09
CA ALA A 208 3.59 -10.34 2.41
C ALA A 208 5.08 -9.99 2.44
N ASP A 209 5.43 -9.12 3.37
CA ASP A 209 6.81 -8.91 3.80
C ASP A 209 6.80 -8.74 5.33
N MET A 210 6.80 -9.89 6.01
CA MET A 210 6.69 -9.98 7.46
C MET A 210 8.00 -9.54 8.14
N SER A 211 9.15 -9.80 7.51
CA SER A 211 10.47 -9.43 8.02
C SER A 211 10.61 -7.91 8.09
N SER A 212 10.27 -7.21 7.00
CA SER A 212 10.32 -5.74 6.96
C SER A 212 9.25 -5.11 7.85
N ALA A 213 8.06 -5.72 7.96
CA ALA A 213 7.03 -5.26 8.91
C ALA A 213 7.53 -5.37 10.36
N SER A 214 8.21 -6.46 10.70
CA SER A 214 8.81 -6.67 12.02
C SER A 214 9.92 -5.68 12.30
N ALA A 215 10.79 -5.41 11.31
CA ALA A 215 11.82 -4.38 11.42
C ALA A 215 11.24 -3.00 11.75
N VAL A 216 10.15 -2.60 11.06
CA VAL A 216 9.47 -1.32 11.29
C VAL A 216 8.84 -1.22 12.69
N LEU A 217 8.31 -2.31 13.24
CA LEU A 217 7.78 -2.32 14.61
C LEU A 217 8.87 -2.14 15.67
N MET A 218 10.08 -2.64 15.40
CA MET A 218 11.24 -2.51 16.28
C MET A 218 11.94 -1.15 16.17
N GLU A 219 11.62 -0.34 15.16
CA GLU A 219 12.20 0.98 15.01
C GLU A 219 11.70 1.98 16.06
N LYS A 220 12.58 2.92 16.40
CA LYS A 220 12.19 4.08 17.20
C LYS A 220 11.07 4.83 16.48
N ARG A 221 10.17 5.40 17.27
CA ARG A 221 9.03 6.19 16.79
C ARG A 221 9.11 7.59 17.38
N VAL A 222 8.92 8.59 16.55
CA VAL A 222 8.84 10.00 16.97
C VAL A 222 7.44 10.52 16.70
N PHE A 223 6.81 11.09 17.72
CA PHE A 223 5.51 11.73 17.59
C PHE A 223 5.69 13.22 17.27
N MET A 224 5.02 13.67 16.21
CA MET A 224 5.07 15.06 15.77
C MET A 224 3.65 15.60 15.64
N ARG A 225 3.42 16.84 16.06
CA ARG A 225 2.17 17.55 15.77
C ARG A 225 2.36 18.43 14.55
N SER A 226 1.40 18.40 13.64
CA SER A 226 1.24 19.49 12.67
C SER A 226 0.71 20.70 13.43
N SER A 227 1.46 21.80 13.39
CA SER A 227 0.97 23.14 13.75
C SER A 227 -0.06 23.64 12.74
#